data_AF-A0A379TZM5-F1
#
_entry.id   AF-A0A379TZM5-F1
#
_cell.length_a   1.000
_cell.length_b   1.000
_cell.length_c   1.000
_cell.angle_alpha   90.00
_cell.angle_beta   90.00
_cell.angle_gamma   90.00
#
_symmetry.space_group_name_H-M   'P 1'
#
loop_
_entity.id
_entity.type
_entity.pdbx_description
1 polymer ?
#
loop_
_entity_poly.entity_id
_entity_poly.type
_entity_poly.pdbx_seq_one_letter_code
_entity_poly.pdbx_strand_id
1 'polypeptide(L)' 'MCQQCEVKALCQGGCPKHRIVPQAGEKHKHNYLCASYKHFFYHTAPVMQAMSKIIQSGGVAADIMPLLNKFNSH' A
#
# COMPACT_ATOMS: atom_id res chain seq x y z
N MET A 1 10.85 -12.29 2.63
CA MET A 1 11.70 -11.35 3.39
C MET A 1 11.21 -9.91 3.22
N CYS A 2 11.24 -9.04 4.24
CA CYS A 2 10.87 -7.61 4.10
C CYS A 2 11.67 -6.89 2.99
N GLN A 3 12.95 -7.25 2.81
CA GLN A 3 13.84 -6.64 1.82
C GLN A 3 13.42 -6.88 0.36
N GLN A 4 12.70 -7.97 0.11
CA GLN A 4 12.21 -8.39 -1.22
C GLN A 4 10.70 -8.13 -1.39
N CYS A 5 10.09 -7.39 -0.46
CA CYS A 5 8.67 -7.12 -0.49
C CYS A 5 8.35 -6.00 -1.50
N GLU A 6 7.39 -6.23 -2.40
CA GLU A 6 6.98 -5.28 -3.46
C GLU A 6 6.48 -3.95 -2.89
N VAL A 7 5.87 -3.96 -1.71
CA VAL A 7 5.35 -2.75 -1.04
C VAL A 7 6.35 -2.10 -0.09
N LYS A 8 7.62 -2.56 -0.05
CA LYS A 8 8.66 -2.04 0.85
C LYS A 8 8.87 -0.53 0.68
N ALA A 9 8.81 -0.03 -0.56
CA ALA A 9 8.97 1.40 -0.84
C ALA A 9 7.91 2.27 -0.13
N LEU A 10 6.71 1.72 0.07
CA LEU A 10 5.60 2.40 0.73
C LEU A 10 5.61 2.18 2.25
N CYS A 11 5.85 0.93 2.70
CA CYS A 11 5.71 0.61 4.12
C CYS A 11 6.98 0.81 4.94
N GLN A 12 8.16 0.65 4.33
CA GLN A 12 9.49 0.75 4.96
C GLN A 12 9.65 -0.04 6.27
N GLY A 13 8.93 -1.16 6.41
CA GLY A 13 8.89 -1.97 7.64
C GLY A 13 8.03 -1.38 8.78
N GLY A 14 7.30 -0.30 8.51
CA GLY A 14 6.41 0.41 9.41
C GLY A 14 7.10 0.94 10.67
N CYS A 15 6.28 1.44 11.60
CA CYS A 15 6.75 1.98 12.88
C CYS A 15 7.57 0.92 13.67
N PRO A 16 8.79 1.25 14.14
CA PRO A 16 9.60 0.35 14.97
C PRO A 16 8.87 -0.18 16.21
N LYS A 17 7.99 0.63 16.83
CA LYS A 17 7.17 0.21 17.99
C LYS A 17 6.29 -1.01 17.70
N HIS A 18 5.87 -1.20 16.45
CA HIS A 18 5.01 -2.32 16.05
C HIS A 18 5.79 -3.54 15.52
N ARG A 19 7.14 -3.51 15.58
CA ARG A 19 8.00 -4.61 15.17
C ARG A 19 8.17 -5.62 16.31
N ILE A 20 7.10 -6.38 16.55
CA ILE A 20 7.00 -7.29 17.71
C ILE A 20 6.84 -8.76 17.32
N VAL A 21 6.65 -9.07 16.03
CA VAL A 21 6.45 -10.44 15.56
C VAL A 21 7.80 -11.08 15.21
N PRO A 22 8.25 -12.15 15.89
CA PRO A 22 9.45 -12.86 15.50
C PRO A 22 9.25 -13.54 14.13
N GLN A 23 10.32 -13.62 13.34
CA GLN A 23 10.30 -14.28 12.04
C GLN A 23 11.51 -15.22 11.96
N ALA A 24 11.29 -16.47 11.54
CA ALA A 24 12.34 -17.47 11.48
C ALA A 24 13.46 -17.02 10.51
N GLY A 25 14.71 -17.10 10.94
CA GLY A 25 15.88 -16.71 10.15
C GLY A 25 16.11 -15.19 10.01
N GLU A 26 15.29 -14.34 10.65
CA GLU A 26 15.44 -12.89 10.59
C GLU A 26 15.99 -12.34 11.91
N LYS A 27 17.03 -11.50 11.83
CA LYS A 27 17.59 -10.80 13.00
C LYS A 27 16.60 -9.81 13.61
N HIS A 28 15.73 -9.23 12.78
CA HIS A 28 14.80 -8.19 13.19
C HIS A 28 13.37 -8.70 13.20
N LYS A 29 12.62 -8.32 14.24
CA LYS A 29 11.18 -8.61 14.33
C LYS A 29 10.42 -7.91 13.20
N HIS A 30 9.43 -8.59 12.67
CA HIS A 30 8.51 -8.08 11.68
C HIS A 30 7.44 -7.17 12.31
N ASN A 31 6.95 -6.25 11.49
CA ASN A 31 5.81 -5.42 11.86
C ASN A 31 4.55 -6.28 11.99
N TYR A 32 3.83 -6.15 13.11
CA TYR A 32 2.57 -6.86 13.35
C TYR A 32 1.53 -6.63 12.24
N LEU A 33 1.51 -5.44 11.64
CA LEU A 33 0.59 -5.04 10.58
C LEU A 33 1.10 -5.39 9.17
N CYS A 34 2.18 -6.16 9.03
CA CYS A 34 2.79 -6.43 7.73
C CYS A 34 1.81 -7.03 6.71
N ALA A 35 0.99 -8.01 7.13
CA ALA A 35 -0.02 -8.62 6.26
C ALA A 35 -1.11 -7.62 5.85
N SER A 36 -1.58 -6.81 6.79
CA SER A 36 -2.59 -5.78 6.53
C SER A 36 -2.07 -4.70 5.59
N TYR A 37 -0.80 -4.26 5.75
CA TYR A 37 -0.17 -3.32 4.82
C TYR A 37 -0.08 -3.87 3.41
N LYS A 38 0.34 -5.14 3.24
CA LYS A 38 0.33 -5.78 1.93
C LYS A 38 -1.07 -5.75 1.31
N HIS A 39 -2.06 -6.23 2.04
CA HIS A 39 -3.45 -6.28 1.56
C HIS A 39 -3.95 -4.88 1.16
N PHE A 40 -3.77 -3.89 2.04
CA PHE A 40 -4.18 -2.51 1.79
C PHE A 40 -3.49 -1.91 0.55
N PHE A 41 -2.16 -2.04 0.45
CA PHE A 41 -1.43 -1.44 -0.67
C PHE A 41 -1.76 -2.14 -1.99
N TYR A 42 -1.91 -3.47 -2.03
CA TYR A 42 -2.33 -4.15 -3.27
C TYR A 42 -3.74 -3.74 -3.69
N HIS A 43 -4.68 -3.66 -2.74
CA HIS A 43 -6.06 -3.30 -3.04
C HIS A 43 -6.19 -1.85 -3.52
N THR A 44 -5.48 -0.92 -2.88
CA THR A 44 -5.60 0.51 -3.16
C THR A 44 -4.66 1.02 -4.26
N ALA A 45 -3.56 0.30 -4.58
CA ALA A 45 -2.56 0.76 -5.53
C ALA A 45 -3.12 1.18 -6.90
N PRO A 46 -4.02 0.41 -7.55
CA PRO A 46 -4.54 0.81 -8.87
C PRO A 46 -5.25 2.17 -8.81
N VAL A 47 -6.07 2.39 -7.78
CA VAL A 47 -6.83 3.63 -7.61
C VAL A 47 -5.90 4.78 -7.21
N MET A 48 -4.95 4.55 -6.30
CA MET A 48 -3.95 5.55 -5.88
C MET A 48 -3.06 5.99 -7.04
N GLN A 49 -2.68 5.06 -7.93
CA GLN A 49 -1.92 5.39 -9.14
C GLN A 49 -2.76 6.20 -10.13
N ALA A 50 -4.03 5.86 -10.31
CA ALA A 50 -4.93 6.64 -11.16
C ALA A 50 -5.15 8.07 -10.61
N MET A 51 -5.38 8.20 -9.30
CA MET A 51 -5.44 9.51 -8.63
C MET A 51 -4.14 10.30 -8.81
N SER A 52 -2.98 9.65 -8.67
CA SER A 52 -1.68 10.30 -8.88
C SER A 52 -1.52 10.86 -10.30
N LYS A 53 -1.93 10.09 -11.33
CA LYS A 53 -1.91 10.55 -12.74
C LYS A 53 -2.79 11.79 -12.95
N ILE A 54 -3.99 11.81 -12.37
CA ILE A 54 -4.91 12.95 -12.44
C ILE A 54 -4.27 14.21 -11.86
N ILE A 55 -3.69 14.10 -10.66
CA ILE A 55 -3.01 15.22 -9.99
C ILE A 55 -1.82 15.72 -10.82
N GLN A 56 -1.03 14.81 -11.40
CA GLN A 56 0.08 15.16 -12.28
C GLN A 56 -0.36 15.89 -13.55
N SER A 57 -1.60 15.68 -14.01
CA SER A 57 -2.21 16.41 -15.13
C SER A 57 -2.90 17.74 -14.74
N GLY A 58 -2.83 18.15 -13.47
CA GLY A 58 -3.41 19.41 -12.99
C GLY A 58 -4.84 19.30 -12.44
N GLY A 59 -5.39 18.09 -12.30
CA GLY A 59 -6.67 17.84 -11.66
C GLY A 59 -6.56 17.66 -10.14
N VAL A 60 -7.66 17.25 -9.51
CA VAL A 60 -7.73 16.91 -8.08
C VAL A 60 -8.04 15.42 -7.89
N ALA A 61 -7.69 14.86 -6.73
CA ALA A 61 -7.93 13.44 -6.44
C ALA A 61 -9.41 13.02 -6.64
N ALA A 62 -10.36 13.92 -6.36
CA ALA A 62 -11.79 13.67 -6.53
C ALA A 62 -12.23 13.43 -7.98
N ASP A 63 -11.43 13.85 -8.98
CA ASP A 63 -11.76 13.62 -10.39
C ASP A 63 -11.67 12.13 -10.79
N ILE A 64 -11.24 11.25 -9.86
CA ILE A 64 -11.26 9.79 -10.03
C ILE A 64 -12.68 9.19 -9.99
N MET A 65 -13.64 9.89 -9.38
CA MET A 65 -14.97 9.36 -9.08
C MET A 65 -15.72 8.81 -10.32
N PRO A 66 -15.70 9.48 -11.50
CA PRO A 66 -16.33 8.94 -12.71
C PRO A 66 -15.71 7.61 -13.19
N LEU A 67 -14.41 7.39 -12.93
CA LEU A 67 -13.72 6.15 -13.26
C LEU A 67 -14.10 5.03 -12.28
N LEU A 68 -14.16 5.31 -10.98
CA LEU A 68 -14.53 4.33 -9.94
C LEU A 68 -15.95 3.78 -10.11
N ASN A 69 -16.91 4.64 -10.48
CA ASN A 69 -18.29 4.22 -10.69
C ASN A 69 -18.42 3.17 -11.81
N LYS A 70 -17.51 3.16 -12.78
CA LYS A 70 -17.47 2.14 -13.85
C LYS A 70 -16.91 0.80 -13.40
N PHE A 71 -16.04 0.77 -12.39
CA PHE A 71 -15.46 -0.48 -11.86
C PHE A 71 -16.41 -1.23 -10.91
N ASN A 72 -17.28 -0.51 -10.20
CA ASN A 72 -18.22 -1.09 -9.23
C ASN A 72 -19.59 -1.44 -9.83
N SER A 73 -19.76 -1.34 -11.15
CA SER A 73 -21.02 -1.64 -11.85
C SER A 73 -21.15 -3.11 -12.27
N HIS A 74 -20.58 -4.02 -11.50
CA HIS A 74 -20.71 -5.47 -11.66
C HIS A 74 -21.54 -6.07 -10.53
#